data_AF-A0A814U6J5-F1
#
_entry.id   AF-A0A814U6J5-F1
#
_cell.length_a   1.000
_cell.length_b   1.000
_cell.length_c   1.000
_cell.angle_alpha   90.00
_cell.angle_beta   90.00
_cell.angle_gamma   90.00
#
_symmetry.space_group_name_H-M   'P 1'
#
loop_
_entity.id
_entity.type
_entity.pdbx_description
1 polymer ?
#
loop_
_entity_poly.entity_id
_entity_poly.type
_entity_poly.pdbx_seq_one_letter_code
_entity_poly.pdbx_strand_id
1 'polypeptide(L)'
;MASYFWDSDMFARWTAKYAQAEQRFTNEQLEYVRRYYRINKYAQICELEAIASQWNIYDFDFYMSLYDWFVGRQMIDVEIEERRYQGQKAAA
;
A
#
# COMPACT_ATOMS: atom_id res chain seq x y z
N MET A 1 0.61 17.14 -19.19
CA MET A 1 1.65 16.19 -19.59
C MET A 1 1.55 15.04 -18.59
N ALA A 2 0.81 13.98 -18.93
CA ALA A 2 0.57 12.86 -18.03
C ALA A 2 1.87 12.06 -17.88
N SER A 3 2.34 11.92 -16.64
CA SER A 3 3.42 11.00 -16.26
C SER A 3 3.02 9.58 -16.71
N TYR A 4 3.88 8.92 -17.48
CA TYR A 4 3.55 7.73 -18.27
C TYR A 4 3.40 6.43 -17.48
N PHE A 5 3.31 6.48 -16.15
CA PHE A 5 3.49 5.27 -15.34
C PHE A 5 2.18 4.61 -14.88
N TRP A 6 1.07 5.33 -14.72
CA TRP A 6 -0.22 4.74 -14.30
C TRP A 6 -1.41 5.56 -14.83
N ASP A 7 -2.39 4.90 -15.46
CA ASP A 7 -3.68 5.53 -15.76
C ASP A 7 -4.33 5.97 -14.44
N SER A 8 -4.94 7.16 -14.41
CA SER A 8 -5.68 7.69 -13.26
C SER A 8 -6.70 6.68 -12.71
N ASP A 9 -7.26 5.84 -13.58
CA ASP A 9 -8.16 4.76 -13.23
C ASP A 9 -7.48 3.64 -12.42
N MET A 10 -6.21 3.31 -12.71
CA MET A 10 -5.46 2.33 -11.95
C MET A 10 -5.13 2.84 -10.55
N PHE A 11 -4.71 4.09 -10.42
CA PHE A 11 -4.46 4.69 -9.10
C PHE A 11 -5.74 4.71 -8.24
N ALA A 12 -6.88 5.09 -8.84
CA ALA A 12 -8.17 5.09 -8.16
C ALA A 12 -8.58 3.68 -7.67
N ARG A 13 -8.33 2.64 -8.47
CA ARG A 13 -8.61 1.25 -8.08
C ARG A 13 -7.73 0.78 -6.92
N TRP A 14 -6.43 1.08 -6.96
CA TRP A 14 -5.51 0.69 -5.88
C TRP A 14 -5.77 1.42 -4.58
N THR A 15 -6.11 2.71 -4.63
CA THR A 15 -6.49 3.48 -3.45
C THR A 15 -7.81 2.99 -2.83
N ALA A 16 -8.78 2.55 -3.65
CA ALA A 16 -9.98 1.92 -3.16
C ALA A 16 -9.69 0.57 -2.47
N LYS A 17 -8.85 -0.28 -3.07
CA LYS A 17 -8.41 -1.56 -2.47
C LYS A 17 -7.66 -1.35 -1.15
N TYR A 18 -6.79 -0.34 -1.08
CA TYR A 18 -6.12 0.07 0.15
C TYR A 18 -7.12 0.40 1.26
N ALA A 19 -8.09 1.26 0.97
CA ALA A 19 -9.10 1.68 1.95
C ALA A 19 -9.96 0.50 2.42
N GLN A 20 -10.31 -0.42 1.52
CA GLN A 20 -11.03 -1.65 1.88
C GLN A 20 -10.18 -2.56 2.76
N ALA A 21 -8.89 -2.72 2.46
CA ALA A 21 -7.97 -3.49 3.28
C ALA A 21 -7.85 -2.89 4.69
N GLU A 22 -7.75 -1.57 4.83
CA GLU A 22 -7.70 -0.91 6.14
C GLU A 22 -8.92 -1.21 7.01
N GLN A 23 -10.11 -1.37 6.41
CA GLN A 23 -11.34 -1.69 7.13
C GLN A 23 -11.38 -3.13 7.67
N ARG A 24 -10.56 -4.04 7.12
CA ARG A 24 -10.51 -5.44 7.58
C ARG A 24 -9.58 -5.66 8.75
N PHE A 25 -8.65 -4.74 8.98
CA PHE A 25 -7.65 -4.86 10.03
C PHE A 25 -8.13 -4.23 11.32
N THR A 26 -7.75 -4.84 12.44
CA THR A 26 -7.86 -4.18 13.73
C THR A 26 -6.89 -3.01 13.82
N ASN A 27 -7.09 -2.11 14.79
CA ASN A 27 -6.17 -1.00 15.00
C ASN A 27 -4.73 -1.47 15.31
N GLU A 28 -4.59 -2.57 16.07
CA GLU A 28 -3.28 -3.16 16.39
C GLU A 28 -2.59 -3.72 15.13
N GLN A 29 -3.35 -4.42 14.28
CA GLN A 29 -2.84 -4.92 13.00
C GLN A 29 -2.42 -3.78 12.07
N LEU A 30 -3.23 -2.71 11.99
CA LEU A 30 -2.89 -1.49 11.23
C LEU A 30 -1.61 -0.84 11.73
N GLU A 31 -1.47 -0.69 13.04
CA GLU A 31 -0.27 -0.12 13.63
C GLU A 31 0.96 -0.96 13.30
N TYR A 32 0.84 -2.28 13.41
CA TYR A 32 1.89 -3.23 13.06
C TYR A 32 2.29 -3.08 11.58
N VAL A 33 1.35 -3.16 10.61
CA VAL A 33 1.72 -3.09 9.18
C VAL A 33 2.26 -1.72 8.80
N ARG A 34 1.77 -0.64 9.41
CA ARG A 34 2.33 0.72 9.22
C ARG A 34 3.74 0.84 9.75
N ARG A 35 4.05 0.20 10.88
CA ARG A 35 5.41 0.15 11.43
C ARG A 35 6.32 -0.71 10.55
N TYR A 36 5.84 -1.88 10.15
CA TYR A 36 6.58 -2.80 9.29
C TYR A 36 6.91 -2.13 7.95
N TYR A 37 5.92 -1.54 7.27
CA TYR A 37 6.10 -0.87 5.98
C TYR A 37 7.11 0.28 6.01
N ARG A 38 7.19 1.02 7.13
CA ARG A 38 8.21 2.08 7.30
C ARG A 38 9.64 1.54 7.25
N ILE A 39 9.84 0.30 7.66
CA ILE A 39 11.15 -0.37 7.68
C ILE A 39 11.36 -1.14 6.37
N ASN A 40 10.31 -1.79 5.88
CA ASN A 40 10.34 -2.61 4.69
C ASN A 40 9.18 -2.25 3.76
N LYS A 41 9.41 -1.27 2.89
CA LYS A 41 8.42 -0.82 1.90
C LYS A 41 8.15 -1.89 0.84
N TYR A 42 9.15 -2.68 0.48
CA TYR A 42 9.10 -3.65 -0.62
C TYR A 42 9.00 -5.07 -0.09
N ALA A 43 8.06 -5.29 0.82
CA ALA A 43 7.83 -6.58 1.43
C ALA A 43 7.60 -7.66 0.36
N GLN A 44 8.34 -8.76 0.45
CA GLN A 44 8.17 -9.91 -0.42
C GLN A 44 6.97 -10.75 0.02
N ILE A 45 6.48 -11.62 -0.87
CA ILE A 45 5.37 -12.54 -0.60
C ILE A 45 5.61 -13.35 0.69
N CYS A 46 6.82 -13.92 0.86
CA CYS A 46 7.17 -14.71 2.04
C CYS A 46 7.12 -13.90 3.35
N GLU A 47 7.34 -12.59 3.29
CA GLU A 47 7.25 -11.71 4.45
C GLU A 47 5.79 -11.41 4.82
N LEU A 48 4.93 -11.23 3.81
CA LEU A 48 3.49 -11.09 4.02
C LEU A 48 2.87 -12.38 4.56
N GLU A 49 3.33 -13.54 4.08
CA GLU A 49 2.94 -14.85 4.62
C GLU A 49 3.35 -15.00 6.09
N ALA A 50 4.53 -14.52 6.47
CA ALA A 50 4.98 -14.53 7.87
C ALA A 50 4.08 -13.66 8.77
N ILE A 51 3.67 -12.47 8.30
CA ILE A 51 2.73 -11.60 9.03
C ILE A 51 1.36 -12.26 9.15
N ALA A 52 0.82 -12.82 8.06
CA ALA A 52 -0.45 -13.52 8.07
C ALA A 52 -0.43 -14.72 9.03
N SER A 53 0.65 -15.49 9.03
CA SER A 53 0.87 -16.61 9.96
C SER A 53 0.93 -16.14 11.42
N GLN A 54 1.63 -15.04 11.71
CA GLN A 54 1.70 -14.45 13.06
C GLN A 54 0.31 -14.06 13.57
N TRP A 55 -0.59 -13.64 12.68
CA TRP A 55 -1.96 -13.27 13.02
C TRP A 55 -2.94 -14.46 13.02
N ASN A 56 -2.44 -15.69 12.83
CA ASN A 56 -3.23 -16.92 12.68
C ASN A 56 -4.26 -16.83 11.53
N ILE A 57 -3.84 -16.23 10.42
CA ILE A 57 -4.70 -15.99 9.26
C ILE A 57 -4.34 -16.99 8.17
N TYR A 58 -5.29 -17.89 7.93
CA TYR A 58 -5.21 -18.90 6.87
C TYR A 58 -6.24 -18.68 5.77
N ASP A 59 -7.03 -17.60 5.89
CA ASP A 59 -7.98 -17.16 4.87
C ASP A 59 -7.25 -16.41 3.76
N PHE A 60 -7.40 -16.91 2.53
CA PHE A 60 -6.84 -16.30 1.32
C PHE A 60 -7.35 -14.88 1.11
N ASP A 61 -8.62 -14.60 1.43
CA ASP A 61 -9.20 -13.28 1.21
C ASP A 61 -8.59 -12.25 2.15
N PHE A 62 -8.30 -12.64 3.40
CA PHE A 62 -7.59 -11.76 4.32
C PHE A 62 -6.14 -11.55 3.88
N TYR A 63 -5.45 -12.62 3.45
CA TYR A 63 -4.10 -12.49 2.89
C TYR A 63 -4.05 -11.51 1.71
N MET A 64 -5.03 -11.59 0.80
CA MET A 64 -5.17 -10.63 -0.30
C MET A 64 -5.38 -9.20 0.18
N SER A 65 -6.00 -9.01 1.34
CA SER A 65 -6.17 -7.69 1.94
C SER A 65 -4.84 -7.15 2.48
N LEU A 66 -3.97 -8.00 3.03
CA LEU A 66 -2.60 -7.63 3.42
C LEU A 66 -1.78 -7.21 2.19
N TYR A 67 -1.88 -7.97 1.10
CA TYR A 67 -1.24 -7.61 -0.16
C TYR A 67 -1.76 -6.27 -0.72
N ASP A 68 -3.09 -6.11 -0.80
CA ASP A 68 -3.73 -4.89 -1.30
C ASP A 68 -3.34 -3.66 -0.45
N TRP A 69 -3.18 -3.83 0.87
CA TRP A 69 -2.70 -2.77 1.75
C TRP A 69 -1.27 -2.32 1.40
N PHE A 70 -0.35 -3.26 1.21
CA PHE A 70 1.05 -2.94 0.89
C PHE A 70 1.17 -2.26 -0.49
N VAL A 71 0.57 -2.85 -1.52
CA VAL A 71 0.63 -2.28 -2.87
C VAL A 71 -0.07 -0.93 -2.92
N GLY A 72 -1.25 -0.81 -2.33
CA GLY A 72 -1.98 0.45 -2.27
C GLY A 72 -1.19 1.54 -1.54
N ARG A 73 -0.50 1.20 -0.44
CA ARG A 73 0.35 2.16 0.29
C ARG A 73 1.54 2.63 -0.54
N GLN A 74 2.18 1.73 -1.30
CA GLN A 74 3.27 2.08 -2.23
C GLN A 74 2.79 3.04 -3.31
N MET A 75 1.61 2.77 -3.89
CA MET A 75 1.03 3.65 -4.92
C MET A 75 0.78 5.06 -4.38
N ILE A 76 0.26 5.16 -3.16
CA ILE A 76 0.05 6.46 -2.51
C ILE A 76 1.39 7.19 -2.26
N ASP A 77 2.44 6.48 -1.85
CA ASP A 77 3.78 7.07 -1.68
C ASP A 77 4.31 7.64 -3.01
N VAL A 78 4.20 6.87 -4.10
CA VAL A 78 4.64 7.30 -5.43
C VAL A 78 3.89 8.56 -5.88
N GLU A 79 2.57 8.59 -5.73
CA GLU A 79 1.74 9.76 -6.09
C GLU A 79 2.15 11.02 -5.29
N ILE A 80 2.45 10.87 -3.99
CA ILE A 80 2.91 11.99 -3.15
C ILE A 80 4.28 12.49 -3.64
N GLU A 81 5.20 11.58 -3.95
CA GLU A 81 6.54 11.92 -4.46
C GLU A 81 6.48 12.62 -5.83
N GLU A 82 5.64 12.12 -6.75
CA GLU A 82 5.45 12.74 -8.06
C GLU A 82 4.88 14.16 -7.96
N ARG A 83 3.83 14.36 -7.15
CA ARG A 83 3.25 15.71 -6.94
C ARG A 83 4.27 16.67 -6.34
N ARG A 84 5.09 16.20 -5.40
CA ARG A 84 6.16 17.00 -4.81
C ARG A 84 7.20 17.41 -5.86
N TYR A 85 7.62 16.48 -6.70
CA TYR A 85 8.57 16.73 -7.78
C TYR A 85 8.02 17.73 -8.81
N GLN A 86 6.76 17.56 -9.24
CA GLN A 86 6.10 18.48 -10.16
C GLN A 86 5.97 19.90 -9.58
N GLY A 87 5.59 20.02 -8.30
CA GLY A 87 5.51 21.30 -7.61
C GLY A 87 6.87 22.02 -7.52
N GLN A 88 7.95 21.28 -7.27
CA GLN A 88 9.30 21.84 -7.28
C GLN A 88 9.74 22.31 -8.66
N LYS A 89 9.43 21.54 -9.71
CA LYS A 89 9.74 21.91 -11.10
C LYS A 89 8.97 23.15 -11.58
N ALA A 90 7.75 23.36 -11.10
CA ALA A 90 6.95 24.54 -11.44
C ALA A 90 7.44 25.83 -10.75
N ALA A 91 8.22 25.69 -9.68
CA ALA A 91 8.77 26.81 -8.90
C ALA A 91 10.20 27.21 -9.29
N ALA A 92 10.83 26.48 -10.21
CA ALA A 92 12.19 26.70 -10.74
C ALA A 92 12.14 27.26 -12.17
#